data_AF-A0A2N2J8X0-F1
#
_entry.id   AF-A0A2N2J8X0-F1
#
_cell.length_a   1.000
_cell.length_b   1.000
_cell.length_c   1.000
_cell.angle_alpha   90.00
_cell.angle_beta   90.00
_cell.angle_gamma   90.00
#
_symmetry.space_group_name_H-M   'P 1'
#
loop_
_entity.id
_entity.type
_entity.pdbx_description
1 polymer ?
#
loop_
_entity_poly.entity_id
_entity_poly.type
_entity_poly.pdbx_seq_one_letter_code
_entity_poly.pdbx_strand_id
1 'polypeptide(L)'
;MKAFTAKLVDLTQKNAETIARQWAKDVKTNEKTYTYHEESEEKIIRQAKYFYNNFQMMFFNESPYEQAKEVFEKYAEERYREGVPLHEALYALILMRRHMWLYAEFQSLFNVEVEHRQAVESLSRTILMFDYIMYVVTRQYWKLMKLECQAKENTR
;
A
#
# COMPACT_ATOMS: atom_id res chain seq x y z
N MET A 1 10.26 -24.02 -4.16
CA MET A 1 10.01 -23.95 -2.70
C MET A 1 9.46 -22.56 -2.29
N LYS A 2 8.46 -22.00 -3.02
CA LYS A 2 7.91 -20.62 -2.81
C LYS A 2 6.53 -20.58 -2.11
N ALA A 3 5.89 -21.73 -1.89
CA ALA A 3 4.50 -21.81 -1.43
C ALA A 3 4.29 -21.45 0.06
N PHE A 4 5.34 -21.52 0.89
CA PHE A 4 5.18 -21.40 2.35
C PHE A 4 5.40 -19.96 2.89
N THR A 5 6.05 -19.07 2.13
CA THR A 5 6.41 -17.71 2.58
C THR A 5 5.30 -16.66 2.34
N ALA A 6 4.12 -17.05 1.86
CA ALA A 6 3.09 -16.12 1.40
C ALA A 6 1.81 -16.05 2.23
N LYS A 7 1.75 -16.75 3.38
CA LYS A 7 0.51 -16.90 4.15
C LYS A 7 -0.17 -15.58 4.51
N LEU A 8 0.61 -14.56 4.87
CA LEU A 8 0.09 -13.20 5.16
C LEU A 8 -0.59 -12.58 3.94
N VAL A 9 0.02 -12.69 2.77
CA VAL A 9 -0.51 -12.15 1.51
C VAL A 9 -1.74 -12.91 1.06
N ASP A 10 -1.72 -14.24 1.17
CA ASP A 10 -2.86 -15.08 0.78
C ASP A 10 -4.09 -14.83 1.66
N LEU A 11 -3.90 -14.66 2.98
CA LEU A 11 -4.97 -14.26 3.90
C LEU A 11 -5.54 -12.89 3.54
N THR A 12 -4.67 -11.95 3.20
CA THR A 12 -5.07 -10.60 2.80
C THR A 12 -5.90 -10.65 1.52
N GLN A 13 -5.49 -11.43 0.52
CA GLN A 13 -6.23 -11.59 -0.73
C GLN A 13 -7.62 -12.21 -0.50
N LYS A 14 -7.70 -13.30 0.28
CA LYS A 14 -8.98 -13.97 0.60
C LYS A 14 -9.99 -13.04 1.27
N ASN A 15 -9.50 -12.02 1.97
CA ASN A 15 -10.30 -11.10 2.76
C ASN A 15 -10.20 -9.65 2.27
N ALA A 16 -9.76 -9.45 1.03
CA ALA A 16 -9.42 -8.13 0.49
C ALA A 16 -10.61 -7.16 0.55
N GLU A 17 -11.85 -7.64 0.38
CA GLU A 17 -13.07 -6.84 0.53
C GLU A 17 -13.19 -6.24 1.93
N THR A 18 -13.12 -7.10 2.95
CA THR A 18 -13.26 -6.70 4.36
C THR A 18 -12.14 -5.76 4.78
N ILE A 19 -10.90 -6.09 4.40
CA ILE A 19 -9.72 -5.28 4.70
C ILE A 19 -9.82 -3.92 3.99
N ALA A 20 -10.27 -3.88 2.74
CA ALA A 20 -10.46 -2.64 1.99
C ALA A 20 -11.52 -1.74 2.62
N ARG A 21 -12.63 -2.29 3.10
CA ARG A 21 -13.69 -1.53 3.79
C ARG A 21 -13.22 -0.96 5.12
N GLN A 22 -12.50 -1.77 5.90
CA GLN A 22 -11.96 -1.29 7.17
C GLN A 22 -10.92 -0.18 6.95
N TRP A 23 -10.03 -0.35 5.97
CA TRP A 23 -9.09 0.70 5.58
C TRP A 23 -9.82 1.96 5.07
N ALA A 24 -10.88 1.82 4.28
CA ALA A 24 -11.66 2.94 3.78
C ALA A 24 -12.27 3.77 4.92
N LYS A 25 -12.82 3.10 5.94
CA LYS A 25 -13.33 3.75 7.15
C LYS A 25 -12.23 4.51 7.89
N ASP A 26 -11.04 3.92 8.03
CA ASP A 26 -9.93 4.53 8.75
C ASP A 26 -9.40 5.76 8.01
N VAL A 27 -9.15 5.71 6.70
CA VAL A 27 -8.64 6.89 5.96
C VAL A 27 -9.67 8.02 5.89
N LYS A 28 -10.97 7.70 5.87
CA LYS A 28 -12.04 8.71 5.91
C LYS A 28 -12.20 9.41 7.25
N THR A 29 -11.61 8.89 8.33
CA THR A 29 -11.78 9.43 9.69
C THR A 29 -10.47 9.84 10.34
N ASN A 30 -9.32 9.43 9.79
CA ASN A 30 -8.01 9.77 10.34
C ASN A 30 -7.61 11.21 9.98
N GLU A 31 -7.18 11.98 10.98
CA GLU A 31 -6.73 13.36 10.83
C GLU A 31 -5.51 13.51 9.91
N LYS A 32 -4.73 12.44 9.72
CA LYS A 32 -3.53 12.43 8.86
C LYS A 32 -3.82 12.05 7.40
N THR A 33 -5.09 11.92 7.03
CA THR A 33 -5.56 11.60 5.67
C THR A 33 -6.81 12.42 5.31
N TYR A 34 -6.79 13.72 5.66
CA TYR A 34 -7.94 14.62 5.51
C TYR A 34 -8.52 14.67 4.09
N THR A 35 -7.69 14.62 3.06
CA THR A 35 -8.11 14.65 1.65
C THR A 35 -9.03 13.47 1.29
N TYR A 36 -8.99 12.37 2.03
CA TYR A 36 -9.85 11.20 1.81
C TYR A 36 -11.26 11.36 2.39
N HIS A 37 -11.53 12.34 3.25
CA HIS A 37 -12.79 12.44 3.99
C HIS A 37 -13.98 12.69 3.05
N GLU A 38 -13.78 13.53 2.03
CA GLU A 38 -14.82 13.90 1.04
C GLU A 38 -14.89 12.93 -0.15
N GLU A 39 -13.92 12.02 -0.29
CA GLU A 39 -13.86 11.07 -1.40
C GLU A 39 -14.92 9.96 -1.27
N SER A 40 -15.46 9.49 -2.40
CA SER A 40 -16.46 8.41 -2.41
C SER A 40 -15.87 7.12 -1.84
N GLU A 41 -16.63 6.44 -0.97
CA GLU A 41 -16.18 5.20 -0.32
C GLU A 41 -15.86 4.12 -1.38
N GLU A 42 -16.63 4.06 -2.47
CA GLU A 42 -16.39 3.10 -3.55
C GLU A 42 -15.05 3.35 -4.26
N LYS A 43 -14.64 4.61 -4.45
CA LYS A 43 -13.33 4.94 -5.03
C LYS A 43 -12.20 4.50 -4.10
N ILE A 44 -12.34 4.79 -2.81
CA ILE A 44 -11.37 4.39 -1.79
C ILE A 44 -11.25 2.86 -1.75
N ILE A 45 -12.36 2.12 -1.66
CA ILE A 45 -12.34 0.65 -1.69
C ILE A 45 -11.68 0.10 -2.96
N ARG A 46 -11.95 0.69 -4.13
CA ARG A 46 -11.29 0.30 -5.40
C ARG A 46 -9.78 0.52 -5.34
N GLN A 47 -9.33 1.65 -4.79
CA GLN A 47 -7.91 1.94 -4.59
C GLN A 47 -7.24 0.89 -3.70
N ALA A 48 -7.87 0.52 -2.58
CA ALA A 48 -7.33 -0.49 -1.67
C ALA A 48 -7.21 -1.86 -2.35
N LYS A 49 -8.24 -2.28 -3.08
CA LYS A 49 -8.22 -3.55 -3.83
C LYS A 49 -7.15 -3.56 -4.90
N TYR A 50 -7.04 -2.48 -5.66
CA TYR A 50 -5.97 -2.32 -6.65
C TYR A 50 -4.60 -2.44 -5.99
N PHE A 51 -4.40 -1.78 -4.85
CA PHE A 51 -3.17 -1.87 -4.08
C PHE A 51 -2.86 -3.33 -3.67
N TYR A 52 -3.78 -4.01 -2.99
CA TYR A 52 -3.53 -5.37 -2.48
C TYR A 52 -3.29 -6.39 -3.59
N ASN A 53 -3.97 -6.26 -4.73
CA ASN A 53 -3.73 -7.13 -5.89
C ASN A 53 -2.31 -6.96 -6.45
N ASN A 54 -1.86 -5.72 -6.63
CA ASN A 54 -0.52 -5.46 -7.14
C ASN A 54 0.57 -5.79 -6.11
N PHE A 55 0.30 -5.54 -4.82
CA PHE A 55 1.18 -5.94 -3.73
C PHE A 55 1.43 -7.45 -3.77
N GLN A 56 0.38 -8.25 -3.99
CA GLN A 56 0.51 -9.70 -4.11
C GLN A 56 1.38 -10.10 -5.30
N MET A 57 1.18 -9.50 -6.47
CA MET A 57 2.01 -9.79 -7.65
C MET A 57 3.49 -9.49 -7.37
N MET A 58 3.76 -8.32 -6.79
CA MET A 58 5.08 -7.94 -6.30
C MET A 58 5.63 -8.93 -5.28
N PHE A 59 4.78 -9.47 -4.41
CA PHE A 59 5.17 -10.43 -3.37
C PHE A 59 5.86 -11.67 -3.91
N PHE A 60 5.41 -12.18 -5.06
CA PHE A 60 5.94 -13.40 -5.65
C PHE A 60 7.03 -13.16 -6.70
N ASN A 61 7.34 -11.90 -7.02
CA ASN A 61 8.32 -11.54 -8.02
C ASN A 61 9.76 -11.75 -7.53
N GLU A 62 10.64 -12.06 -8.48
CA GLU A 62 12.09 -12.21 -8.25
C GLU A 62 12.80 -10.85 -8.17
N SER A 63 12.24 -9.84 -8.83
CA SER A 63 12.67 -8.44 -8.74
C SER A 63 11.52 -7.57 -8.22
N PRO A 64 11.20 -7.65 -6.90
CA PRO A 64 10.07 -6.92 -6.33
C PRO A 64 10.24 -5.40 -6.43
N TYR A 65 11.46 -4.88 -6.41
CA TYR A 65 11.71 -3.45 -6.54
C TYR A 65 11.35 -2.92 -7.94
N GLU A 66 11.72 -3.61 -9.01
CA GLU A 66 11.37 -3.18 -10.37
C GLU A 66 9.86 -3.23 -10.60
N GLN A 67 9.18 -4.26 -10.06
CA GLN A 67 7.71 -4.31 -10.10
C GLN A 67 7.08 -3.20 -9.27
N ALA A 68 7.66 -2.86 -8.11
CA ALA A 68 7.20 -1.74 -7.30
C ALA A 68 7.24 -0.43 -8.09
N LYS A 69 8.35 -0.21 -8.80
CA LYS A 69 8.55 0.97 -9.64
C LYS A 69 7.48 1.07 -10.72
N GLU A 70 7.27 0.02 -11.50
CA GLU A 70 6.31 0.02 -12.61
C GLU A 70 4.87 0.34 -12.17
N VAL A 71 4.44 -0.24 -11.06
CA VAL A 71 3.07 -0.11 -10.57
C VAL A 71 2.90 1.15 -9.73
N PHE A 72 3.77 1.37 -8.74
CA PHE A 72 3.53 2.38 -7.73
C PHE A 72 4.01 3.78 -8.13
N GLU A 73 4.79 3.93 -9.22
CA GLU A 73 4.95 5.24 -9.87
C GLU A 73 3.59 5.72 -10.43
N LYS A 74 2.81 4.84 -11.09
CA LYS A 74 1.46 5.19 -11.60
C LYS A 74 0.50 5.50 -10.45
N TYR A 75 0.52 4.68 -9.39
CA TYR A 75 -0.25 4.97 -8.18
C TYR A 75 0.07 6.37 -7.63
N ALA A 76 1.35 6.73 -7.53
CA ALA A 76 1.78 8.04 -7.04
C ALA A 76 1.30 9.18 -7.95
N GLU A 77 1.40 9.01 -9.27
CA GLU A 77 0.91 9.99 -10.25
C GLU A 77 -0.60 10.22 -10.14
N GLU A 78 -1.39 9.16 -9.95
CA GLU A 78 -2.83 9.28 -9.76
C GLU A 78 -3.16 10.05 -8.49
N ARG A 79 -2.56 9.69 -7.35
CA ARG A 79 -2.79 10.37 -6.07
C ARG A 79 -2.36 11.84 -6.14
N TYR A 80 -1.24 12.13 -6.81
CA TYR A 80 -0.78 13.50 -7.05
C TYR A 80 -1.81 14.30 -7.86
N ARG A 81 -2.32 13.72 -8.95
CA ARG A 81 -3.31 14.37 -9.83
C ARG A 81 -4.63 14.62 -9.13
N GLU A 82 -4.99 13.76 -8.17
CA GLU A 82 -6.15 13.92 -7.30
C GLU A 82 -5.94 14.98 -6.20
N GLY A 83 -4.75 15.59 -6.11
CA GLY A 83 -4.44 16.60 -5.11
C GLY A 83 -4.11 16.04 -3.73
N VAL A 84 -3.94 14.73 -3.59
CA VAL A 84 -3.57 14.10 -2.32
C VAL A 84 -2.12 14.47 -1.99
N PRO A 85 -1.86 15.18 -0.87
CA PRO A 85 -0.51 15.57 -0.52
C PRO A 85 0.32 14.35 -0.12
N LEU A 86 1.64 14.42 -0.37
CA LEU A 86 2.56 13.29 -0.17
C LEU A 86 2.44 12.66 1.23
N HIS A 87 2.39 13.47 2.28
CA HIS A 87 2.34 12.97 3.65
C HIS A 87 1.07 12.14 3.93
N GLU A 88 -0.08 12.54 3.37
CA GLU A 88 -1.32 11.76 3.46
C GLU A 88 -1.25 10.49 2.60
N ALA A 89 -0.68 10.57 1.39
CA ALA A 89 -0.50 9.39 0.55
C ALA A 89 0.38 8.33 1.23
N LEU A 90 1.45 8.74 1.91
CA LEU A 90 2.30 7.86 2.70
C LEU A 90 1.58 7.32 3.94
N TYR A 91 0.82 8.17 4.65
CA TYR A 91 0.09 7.72 5.83
C TYR A 91 -1.04 6.73 5.47
N ALA A 92 -1.70 6.93 4.34
CA ALA A 92 -2.67 5.99 3.79
C ALA A 92 -2.04 4.62 3.51
N LEU A 93 -0.81 4.57 2.97
CA LEU A 93 -0.04 3.32 2.78
C LEU A 93 0.37 2.67 4.11
N ILE A 94 0.74 3.47 5.13
CA ILE A 94 1.00 2.98 6.48
C ILE A 94 -0.25 2.31 7.05
N LEU A 95 -1.43 2.91 6.87
CA LEU A 95 -2.70 2.33 7.28
C LEU A 95 -3.01 1.04 6.51
N MET A 96 -2.77 0.98 5.19
CA MET A 96 -2.91 -0.28 4.42
C MET A 96 -2.05 -1.40 5.01
N ARG A 97 -0.76 -1.12 5.30
CA ARG A 97 0.13 -2.09 5.96
C ARG A 97 -0.43 -2.53 7.32
N ARG A 98 -0.96 -1.59 8.11
CA ARG A 98 -1.55 -1.86 9.41
C ARG A 98 -2.78 -2.77 9.32
N HIS A 99 -3.69 -2.54 8.37
CA HIS A 99 -4.86 -3.41 8.21
C HIS A 99 -4.50 -4.79 7.71
N MET A 100 -3.51 -4.89 6.81
CA MET A 100 -2.96 -6.17 6.39
C MET A 100 -2.43 -6.96 7.59
N TRP A 101 -1.72 -6.30 8.50
CA TRP A 101 -1.18 -6.90 9.72
C TRP A 101 -2.26 -7.27 10.75
N LEU A 102 -3.09 -6.30 11.15
CA LEU A 102 -4.14 -6.51 12.16
C LEU A 102 -5.10 -7.60 11.73
N TYR A 103 -5.48 -7.65 10.46
CA TYR A 103 -6.37 -8.70 9.98
C TYR A 103 -5.73 -10.10 10.11
N ALA A 104 -4.43 -10.22 9.84
CA ALA A 104 -3.71 -11.46 10.05
C ALA A 104 -3.58 -11.82 11.53
N GLU A 105 -3.35 -10.84 12.42
CA GLU A 105 -3.39 -11.05 13.88
C GLU A 105 -4.77 -11.51 14.36
N PHE A 106 -5.85 -10.89 13.86
CA PHE A 106 -7.24 -11.21 14.20
C PHE A 106 -7.68 -12.60 13.69
N GLN A 107 -7.16 -13.03 12.54
CA GLN A 107 -7.33 -14.40 12.04
C GLN A 107 -6.43 -15.41 12.78
N SER A 108 -5.67 -14.96 13.79
CA SER A 108 -4.46 -15.57 14.31
C SER A 108 -3.34 -15.58 13.26
N LEU A 109 -2.20 -14.99 13.57
CA LEU A 109 -0.96 -15.35 12.86
C LEU A 109 -0.62 -16.86 13.00
N PHE A 110 -1.28 -17.56 13.95
CA PHE A 110 -0.65 -18.55 14.81
C PHE A 110 -1.62 -19.56 15.47
N ASN A 111 -2.77 -19.88 14.86
CA ASN A 111 -3.58 -21.02 15.30
C ASN A 111 -2.84 -22.35 14.97
N VAL A 112 -1.84 -22.67 15.79
CA VAL A 112 -1.11 -23.93 16.05
C VAL A 112 -0.25 -24.56 14.93
N GLU A 113 -0.52 -24.40 13.63
CA GLU A 113 0.15 -25.21 12.58
C GLU A 113 1.26 -24.53 11.75
N VAL A 114 1.57 -23.24 11.97
CA VAL A 114 2.65 -22.54 11.25
C VAL A 114 3.91 -22.51 12.10
N GLU A 115 5.03 -23.01 11.59
CA GLU A 115 6.33 -22.79 12.24
C GLU A 115 6.59 -21.28 12.33
N HIS A 116 6.81 -20.77 13.54
CA HIS A 116 7.10 -19.36 13.85
C HIS A 116 8.04 -18.69 12.84
N ARG A 117 9.03 -19.44 12.34
CA ARG A 117 9.98 -19.00 11.31
C ARG A 117 9.30 -18.47 10.04
N GLN A 118 8.27 -19.15 9.54
CA GLN A 118 7.58 -18.78 8.31
C GLN A 118 6.81 -17.48 8.46
N ALA A 119 6.16 -17.28 9.61
CA ALA A 119 5.47 -16.02 9.90
C ALA A 119 6.45 -14.84 9.94
N VAL A 120 7.64 -15.05 10.53
CA VAL A 120 8.70 -14.03 10.56
C VAL A 120 9.24 -13.74 9.16
N GLU A 121 9.41 -14.75 8.31
CA GLU A 121 9.85 -14.57 6.92
C GLU A 121 8.80 -13.81 6.09
N SER A 122 7.52 -14.18 6.19
CA SER A 122 6.41 -13.46 5.54
C SER A 122 6.32 -12.00 6.00
N LEU A 123 6.48 -11.75 7.31
CA LEU A 123 6.48 -10.41 7.89
C LEU A 123 7.66 -9.59 7.36
N SER A 124 8.88 -10.15 7.43
CA SER A 124 10.10 -9.46 6.97
C SER A 124 10.02 -9.10 5.50
N ARG A 125 9.50 -10.02 4.66
CA ARG A 125 9.29 -9.76 3.23
C ARG A 125 8.22 -8.68 3.00
N THR A 126 7.14 -8.70 3.77
CA THR A 126 6.08 -7.69 3.67
C THR A 126 6.61 -6.29 4.01
N ILE A 127 7.39 -6.17 5.09
CA ILE A 127 8.03 -4.90 5.48
C ILE A 127 8.89 -4.37 4.34
N LEU A 128 9.82 -5.19 3.82
CA LEU A 128 10.70 -4.81 2.72
C LEU A 128 9.91 -4.29 1.50
N MET A 129 8.79 -4.92 1.19
CA MET A 129 7.96 -4.52 0.05
C MET A 129 7.26 -3.19 0.27
N PHE A 130 6.71 -2.97 1.45
CA PHE A 130 6.17 -1.66 1.79
C PHE A 130 7.25 -0.58 1.77
N ASP A 131 8.48 -0.89 2.20
CA ASP A 131 9.58 0.07 2.17
C ASP A 131 9.95 0.47 0.73
N TYR A 132 9.99 -0.50 -0.20
CA TYR A 132 10.16 -0.21 -1.63
C TYR A 132 9.02 0.65 -2.19
N ILE A 133 7.76 0.33 -1.85
CA ILE A 133 6.60 1.09 -2.29
C ILE A 133 6.68 2.53 -1.77
N MET A 134 6.95 2.72 -0.48
CA MET A 134 7.06 4.04 0.12
C MET A 134 8.19 4.86 -0.52
N TYR A 135 9.34 4.24 -0.78
CA TYR A 135 10.44 4.89 -1.47
C TYR A 135 10.05 5.33 -2.90
N VAL A 136 9.46 4.43 -3.69
CA VAL A 136 9.03 4.70 -5.07
C VAL A 136 8.01 5.84 -5.10
N VAL A 137 6.98 5.77 -4.24
CA VAL A 137 5.93 6.80 -4.17
C VAL A 137 6.53 8.15 -3.78
N THR A 138 7.37 8.18 -2.75
CA THR A 138 8.05 9.41 -2.31
C THR A 138 8.88 10.03 -3.43
N ARG A 139 9.69 9.21 -4.12
CA ARG A 139 10.54 9.64 -5.21
C ARG A 139 9.74 10.19 -6.38
N GLN A 140 8.60 9.56 -6.72
CA GLN A 140 7.77 10.00 -7.82
C GLN A 140 7.03 11.31 -7.49
N TYR A 141 6.49 11.45 -6.28
CA TYR A 141 5.95 12.72 -5.80
C TYR A 141 6.97 13.84 -5.87
N TRP A 142 8.19 13.60 -5.38
CA TRP A 142 9.27 14.59 -5.43
C TRP A 142 9.59 15.03 -6.87
N LYS A 143 9.62 14.09 -7.82
CA LYS A 143 9.81 14.40 -9.25
C LYS A 143 8.68 15.29 -9.79
N LEU A 144 7.42 14.94 -9.50
CA LEU A 144 6.25 15.70 -9.96
C LEU A 144 6.23 17.12 -9.38
N MET A 145 6.49 17.26 -8.08
CA MET A 145 6.60 18.57 -7.42
C MET A 145 7.70 19.44 -8.04
N LYS A 146 8.87 18.85 -8.33
CA LYS A 146 9.97 19.57 -8.98
C LYS A 146 9.59 20.08 -10.37
N LEU A 147 8.93 19.23 -11.18
CA LEU A 147 8.47 19.61 -12.52
C LEU A 147 7.41 20.72 -12.45
N GLU A 148 6.49 20.67 -11.50
CA GLU A 148 5.48 21.71 -11.31
C GLU A 148 6.11 23.06 -10.91
N CYS A 149 7.12 23.05 -10.02
CA CYS A 149 7.86 24.26 -9.67
C CYS A 149 8.57 24.87 -10.89
N GLN A 150 9.26 24.05 -11.68
CA GLN A 150 9.95 24.50 -12.90
C GLN A 150 8.97 25.06 -13.95
N ALA A 151 7.80 24.44 -14.11
CA ALA A 151 6.78 24.95 -15.02
C ALA A 151 6.23 26.32 -14.57
N LYS A 152 6.05 26.52 -13.25
CA LYS A 152 5.63 27.82 -12.68
C LYS A 152 6.69 28.91 -12.85
N GLU A 153 7.97 28.56 -12.77
CA GLU A 153 9.09 29.48 -13.02
C GLU A 153 9.18 29.90 -14.48
N ASN A 154 8.98 28.99 -15.44
CA ASN A 154 9.05 29.29 -16.87
C ASN A 154 7.84 30.09 -17.41
N THR A 155 6.77 30.20 -16.63
CA THR A 155 5.53 30.92 -17.00
C THR A 155 5.46 32.31 -16.35
N ARG A 156 6.45 32.69 -15.53
CA ARG A 156 6.61 34.01 -14.91
C ARG A 156 7.64 34.83 -15.67
#